data_AF-A0AAD1NNY4-F1
#
_entry.id   AF-A0AAD1NNY4-F1
#
_cell.length_a   1.000
_cell.length_b   1.000
_cell.length_c   1.000
_cell.angle_alpha   90.00
_cell.angle_beta   90.00
_cell.angle_gamma   90.00
#
_symmetry.space_group_name_H-M   'P 1'
#
loop_
_entity.id
_entity.type
_entity.pdbx_description
1 polymer ?
#
loop_
_entity_poly.entity_id
_entity_poly.type
_entity_poly.pdbx_seq_one_letter_code
_entity_poly.pdbx_strand_id
1 'polypeptide(L)'
;MALQRQYQGLAQEFDDLKAQYQHLRRPFTVSKDVPFTDVWHYPAVPYYPGKHPCEKPAAMLEHIINASSRPGDVVLDCFMGSGSTGKACKALGRHFIGIELDEGIFNQVRATME
;
A
#
# COMPACT_ATOMS: atom_id res chain seq x y z
N MET A 1 14.61 17.37 -42.39
CA MET A 1 14.38 15.90 -42.32
C MET A 1 15.30 15.20 -41.31
N ALA A 2 16.62 15.33 -41.39
CA ALA A 2 17.55 14.65 -40.47
C ALA A 2 17.44 15.12 -38.99
N LEU A 3 17.42 16.44 -38.77
CA LEU A 3 17.32 17.04 -37.43
C LEU A 3 16.02 16.64 -36.70
N GLN A 4 14.90 16.54 -37.42
CA GLN A 4 13.60 16.18 -36.86
C GLN A 4 13.54 14.72 -36.41
N ARG A 5 14.18 13.80 -37.15
CA ARG A 5 14.33 12.39 -36.73
C ARG A 5 15.24 12.25 -35.52
N GLN A 6 16.34 13.00 -35.47
CA GLN A 6 17.23 13.02 -34.31
C GLN A 6 16.52 13.54 -33.06
N TYR A 7 15.74 14.62 -33.17
CA TYR A 7 14.95 15.15 -32.07
C TYR A 7 13.90 14.14 -31.57
N GLN A 8 13.17 13.49 -32.48
CA GLN A 8 12.19 12.46 -32.12
C GLN A 8 12.83 11.28 -31.38
N GLY A 9 14.01 10.82 -31.84
CA GLY A 9 14.76 9.76 -31.15
C GLY A 9 15.19 10.17 -29.74
N LEU A 10 15.72 11.38 -29.58
CA LEU A 10 16.14 11.90 -28.28
C LEU A 10 14.96 12.10 -27.32
N ALA A 11 13.81 12.53 -27.82
CA ALA A 11 12.59 12.68 -27.01
C ALA A 11 12.10 11.32 -26.47
N GLN A 12 12.11 10.28 -27.31
CA GLN A 12 11.75 8.93 -26.88
C GLN A 12 12.72 8.40 -25.81
N GLU A 13 14.03 8.54 -26.04
CA GLU A 13 15.04 8.12 -25.08
C GLU A 13 14.89 8.84 -23.73
N PHE A 14 14.60 10.14 -23.77
CA PHE A 14 14.29 10.92 -22.58
C PHE A 14 13.05 10.41 -21.84
N ASP A 15 11.97 10.13 -22.56
CA ASP A 15 10.73 9.62 -21.97
C ASP A 15 10.91 8.23 -21.35
N ASP A 16 11.67 7.35 -22.01
CA ASP A 16 12.01 6.02 -21.50
C ASP A 16 12.87 6.12 -20.23
N LEU A 17 13.90 6.96 -20.23
CA LEU A 17 14.77 7.18 -19.08
C LEU A 17 14.00 7.77 -17.90
N LYS A 18 13.08 8.70 -18.17
CA LYS A 18 12.19 9.28 -17.17
C LYS A 18 11.27 8.22 -16.58
N ALA A 19 10.69 7.33 -17.39
CA ALA A 19 9.85 6.24 -16.91
C ALA A 19 10.63 5.28 -16.00
N GLN A 20 11.85 4.89 -16.41
CA GLN A 20 12.75 4.06 -15.60
C GLN A 20 13.08 4.74 -14.28
N TYR A 21 13.48 6.01 -14.30
CA TYR A 21 13.78 6.78 -13.10
C TYR A 21 12.59 6.84 -12.13
N GLN A 22 11.37 7.10 -12.63
CA GLN A 22 10.18 7.09 -11.79
C GLN A 22 9.87 5.71 -11.21
N HIS A 23 10.16 4.63 -11.95
CA HIS A 23 9.96 3.27 -11.46
C HIS A 23 10.92 2.92 -10.31
N LEU A 24 12.20 3.33 -10.41
CA LEU A 24 13.21 3.12 -9.37
C LEU A 24 12.93 3.93 -8.08
N ARG A 25 12.22 5.05 -8.18
CA ARG A 25 11.88 5.83 -6.99
C ARG A 25 10.88 5.06 -6.12
N ARG A 26 11.11 5.11 -4.81
CA ARG A 26 10.14 4.68 -3.82
C ARG A 26 8.80 5.39 -4.11
N PRO A 27 7.69 4.66 -4.23
CA PRO A 27 6.37 5.27 -4.36
C PRO A 27 6.07 6.14 -3.14
N PHE A 28 5.72 7.39 -3.42
CA PHE A 28 5.28 8.37 -2.43
C PHE A 28 4.15 9.20 -3.05
N THR A 29 2.95 8.65 -3.02
CA THR A 29 1.76 9.22 -3.66
C THR A 29 0.95 10.00 -2.64
N VAL A 30 1.42 11.20 -2.32
CA VAL A 30 0.79 12.12 -1.38
C VAL A 30 0.24 13.30 -2.16
N SER A 31 -1.01 13.67 -1.91
CA SER A 31 -1.74 14.71 -2.63
C SER A 31 -2.43 15.65 -1.65
N LYS A 32 -3.13 16.67 -2.14
CA LYS A 32 -4.01 17.49 -1.27
C LYS A 32 -5.08 16.65 -0.56
N ASP A 33 -5.46 15.52 -1.15
CA ASP A 33 -6.50 14.61 -0.65
C ASP A 33 -5.91 13.52 0.28
N VAL A 34 -4.58 13.38 0.29
CA VAL A 34 -3.80 12.50 1.18
C VAL A 34 -2.80 13.39 1.92
N PRO A 35 -3.18 14.03 3.03
CA PRO A 35 -2.40 15.11 3.63
C PRO A 35 -0.98 14.65 4.03
N PHE A 36 0.02 15.47 3.67
CA PHE A 36 1.45 15.22 3.89
C PHE A 36 1.94 15.50 5.32
N THR A 37 1.03 15.61 6.29
CA THR A 37 1.41 15.96 7.67
C THR A 37 1.97 14.73 8.39
N ASP A 38 2.78 14.94 9.43
CA ASP A 38 3.27 13.84 10.28
C ASP A 38 2.32 13.53 11.45
N VAL A 39 1.20 14.25 11.55
CA VAL A 39 0.19 14.10 12.61
C VAL A 39 -1.14 13.74 11.98
N TRP A 40 -1.57 12.49 12.20
CA TRP A 40 -2.80 11.96 11.63
C TRP A 40 -3.84 11.66 12.70
N HIS A 41 -5.10 11.98 12.42
CA HIS A 41 -6.22 11.69 13.29
C HIS A 41 -7.10 10.60 12.68
N TYR A 42 -7.12 9.43 13.32
CA TYR A 42 -8.05 8.34 13.00
C TYR A 42 -8.79 7.92 14.26
N PRO A 43 -10.12 7.66 14.17
CA PRO A 43 -10.85 7.10 15.29
C PRO A 43 -10.33 5.69 15.60
N ALA A 44 -10.26 5.37 16.89
CA ALA A 44 -9.98 4.00 17.31
C ALA A 44 -11.09 3.05 16.82
N VAL A 45 -10.73 1.80 16.57
CA VAL A 45 -11.71 0.78 16.17
C VAL A 45 -12.70 0.58 17.33
N PRO A 46 -14.02 0.63 17.12
CA PRO A 46 -15.00 0.35 18.17
C PRO A 46 -14.91 -1.10 18.64
N TYR A 47 -15.50 -1.44 19.79
CA TYR A 47 -15.55 -2.82 20.27
C TYR A 47 -16.58 -3.65 19.49
N TYR A 48 -16.26 -4.93 19.28
CA TYR A 48 -17.20 -5.94 18.79
C TYR A 48 -16.79 -7.34 19.28
N PRO A 49 -17.70 -8.32 19.30
CA PRO A 49 -17.37 -9.68 19.75
C PRO A 49 -16.28 -10.33 18.89
N GLY A 50 -15.22 -10.86 19.52
CA GLY A 50 -14.08 -11.47 18.81
C GLY A 50 -13.07 -10.46 18.23
N LYS A 51 -13.14 -9.20 18.65
CA LYS A 51 -12.18 -8.16 18.26
C LYS A 51 -10.77 -8.45 18.77
N HIS A 52 -9.78 -8.20 17.91
CA HIS A 52 -8.38 -8.21 18.30
C HIS A 52 -8.05 -7.01 19.21
N PRO A 53 -7.37 -7.20 20.36
CA PRO A 53 -7.15 -6.13 21.35
C PRO A 53 -6.51 -4.87 20.78
N CYS A 54 -5.54 -5.03 19.87
CA CYS A 54 -4.75 -3.95 19.29
C CYS A 54 -5.03 -3.74 17.79
N GLU A 55 -6.30 -3.82 17.38
CA GLU A 55 -6.68 -3.60 15.98
C GLU A 55 -6.44 -2.15 15.52
N LYS A 56 -5.72 -1.99 14.41
CA LYS A 56 -5.44 -0.69 13.79
C LYS A 56 -6.61 -0.26 12.90
N PRO A 57 -6.96 1.05 12.85
CA PRO A 57 -8.02 1.54 11.98
C PRO A 57 -7.74 1.26 10.50
N ALA A 58 -8.73 0.72 9.77
CA ALA A 58 -8.58 0.38 8.35
C ALA A 58 -8.18 1.58 7.49
N ALA A 59 -8.82 2.74 7.70
CA ALA A 59 -8.52 3.98 6.97
C ALA A 59 -7.07 4.44 7.15
N MET A 60 -6.46 4.19 8.32
CA MET A 60 -5.05 4.50 8.55
C MET A 60 -4.16 3.60 7.70
N LEU A 61 -4.45 2.31 7.64
CA LEU A 61 -3.67 1.35 6.85
C LEU A 61 -3.82 1.60 5.35
N GLU A 62 -5.04 1.91 4.89
CA GLU A 62 -5.28 2.29 3.50
C GLU A 62 -4.48 3.54 3.10
N HIS A 63 -4.43 4.56 3.97
CA HIS A 63 -3.58 5.72 3.75
C HIS A 63 -2.11 5.31 3.61
N ILE A 64 -1.55 4.56 4.57
CA ILE A 64 -0.14 4.15 4.56
C ILE A 64 0.20 3.39 3.27
N ILE A 65 -0.61 2.38 2.94
CA ILE A 65 -0.40 1.51 1.79
C ILE A 65 -0.50 2.31 0.50
N ASN A 66 -1.52 3.16 0.37
CA ASN A 66 -1.70 3.94 -0.85
C ASN A 66 -0.59 4.99 -1.05
N ALA A 67 -0.11 5.59 0.04
CA ALA A 67 1.00 6.54 -0.03
C ALA A 67 2.33 5.86 -0.37
N SER A 68 2.56 4.62 0.08
CA SER A 68 3.88 3.95 0.03
C SER A 68 3.98 2.73 -0.90
N SER A 69 2.98 2.47 -1.74
CA SER A 69 2.99 1.35 -2.69
C SER A 69 2.16 1.66 -3.94
N ARG A 70 2.37 0.90 -5.01
CA ARG A 70 1.57 0.92 -6.24
C ARG A 70 0.59 -0.27 -6.25
N PRO A 71 -0.53 -0.18 -6.99
CA PRO A 71 -1.34 -1.36 -7.28
C PRO A 71 -0.47 -2.49 -7.86
N GLY A 72 -0.68 -3.72 -7.40
CA GLY A 72 0.13 -4.88 -7.77
C GLY A 72 1.43 -5.05 -6.97
N ASP A 73 1.84 -4.08 -6.15
CA ASP A 73 2.98 -4.28 -5.23
C ASP A 73 2.61 -5.29 -4.13
N VAL A 74 3.65 -5.88 -3.51
CA VAL A 74 3.53 -6.78 -2.36
C VAL A 74 3.75 -6.00 -1.06
N VAL A 75 2.84 -6.14 -0.10
CA VAL A 75 2.97 -5.61 1.26
C VAL A 75 3.22 -6.77 2.24
N LEU A 76 4.24 -6.63 3.08
CA LEU A 76 4.57 -7.58 4.14
C LEU A 76 4.15 -7.01 5.51
N ASP A 77 3.42 -7.80 6.29
CA ASP A 77 3.16 -7.53 7.70
C ASP A 77 3.53 -8.75 8.55
N CYS A 78 4.61 -8.64 9.31
CA CYS A 78 5.12 -9.74 10.14
C CYS A 78 4.35 -9.93 11.45
N PHE A 79 3.41 -9.02 11.78
CA PHE A 79 2.64 -9.02 13.02
C PHE A 79 1.19 -8.66 12.71
N MET A 80 0.58 -9.44 11.80
CA MET A 80 -0.66 -9.03 11.14
C MET A 80 -1.87 -8.94 12.09
N GLY A 81 -1.85 -9.62 13.24
CA GLY A 81 -2.90 -9.56 14.26
C GLY A 81 -4.27 -9.80 13.64
N SER A 82 -5.17 -8.82 13.77
CA SER A 82 -6.50 -8.74 13.13
C SER A 82 -6.59 -8.96 11.59
N GLY A 83 -5.46 -8.95 10.88
CA GLY A 83 -5.40 -8.99 9.42
C GLY A 83 -5.83 -7.70 8.73
N SER A 84 -5.96 -6.60 9.47
CA SER A 84 -6.41 -5.30 8.91
C SER A 84 -5.52 -4.81 7.76
N THR A 85 -4.20 -5.08 7.80
CA THR A 85 -3.27 -4.76 6.70
C THR A 85 -3.62 -5.52 5.42
N GLY A 86 -3.89 -6.83 5.51
CA GLY A 86 -4.26 -7.64 4.35
C GLY A 86 -5.61 -7.25 3.74
N LYS A 87 -6.58 -6.89 4.58
CA LYS A 87 -7.89 -6.37 4.13
C LYS A 87 -7.73 -5.06 3.35
N ALA A 88 -6.91 -4.14 3.85
CA ALA A 88 -6.58 -2.90 3.16
C ALA A 88 -5.83 -3.16 1.84
N CYS A 89 -4.90 -4.12 1.81
CA CYS A 89 -4.22 -4.54 0.58
C CYS A 89 -5.21 -5.04 -0.48
N LYS A 90 -6.16 -5.90 -0.09
CA LYS A 90 -7.21 -6.42 -0.99
C LYS A 90 -8.07 -5.29 -1.56
N ALA A 91 -8.50 -4.35 -0.72
CA ALA A 91 -9.28 -3.19 -1.14
C ALA A 91 -8.53 -2.28 -2.12
N LEU A 92 -7.21 -2.13 -1.93
CA LEU A 92 -6.34 -1.29 -2.75
C LEU A 92 -5.70 -2.01 -3.95
N GLY A 93 -5.99 -3.30 -4.17
CA GLY A 93 -5.38 -4.08 -5.25
C GLY A 93 -3.87 -4.30 -5.08
N ARG A 94 -3.42 -4.55 -3.85
CA ARG A 94 -2.04 -4.98 -3.52
C ARG A 94 -2.03 -6.46 -3.16
N HIS A 95 -0.91 -7.12 -3.43
CA HIS A 95 -0.63 -8.45 -2.88
C HIS A 95 -0.19 -8.31 -1.42
N PHE A 96 -0.43 -9.34 -0.61
CA PHE A 96 -0.17 -9.31 0.83
C PHE A 96 0.50 -10.61 1.29
N ILE A 97 1.50 -10.45 2.17
CA ILE A 97 2.08 -11.55 2.94
C ILE A 97 1.92 -11.17 4.42
N GLY A 98 1.19 -11.99 5.16
CA GLY A 98 0.94 -11.80 6.58
C GLY A 98 1.54 -12.93 7.40
N ILE A 99 2.16 -12.58 8.53
CA ILE A 99 2.65 -13.53 9.53
C ILE A 99 1.98 -13.21 10.86
N GLU A 100 1.49 -14.25 11.53
CA GLU A 100 0.96 -14.19 12.89
C GLU A 100 1.49 -15.39 13.66
N LEU A 101 1.92 -15.15 14.90
CA LEU A 101 2.51 -16.17 15.76
C LEU A 101 1.42 -16.99 16.45
N ASP A 102 0.34 -16.34 16.88
CA ASP A 102 -0.76 -17.02 17.55
C ASP A 102 -1.62 -17.78 16.54
N GLU A 103 -1.62 -19.10 16.63
CA GLU A 103 -2.36 -19.97 15.72
C GLU A 103 -3.87 -19.72 15.75
N GLY A 104 -4.43 -19.36 16.92
CA GLY A 104 -5.85 -19.05 17.07
C GLY A 104 -6.24 -17.79 16.30
N ILE A 105 -5.48 -16.72 16.48
CA ILE A 105 -5.65 -15.45 15.76
C ILE A 105 -5.42 -15.67 14.26
N PHE A 106 -4.36 -16.38 13.89
CA PHE A 106 -4.06 -16.70 12.49
C PHE A 106 -5.23 -17.42 11.80
N ASN A 107 -5.74 -18.48 12.43
CA ASN A 107 -6.85 -19.26 11.89
C ASN A 107 -8.14 -18.43 11.80
N GLN A 108 -8.41 -17.58 12.79
CA GLN A 108 -9.55 -16.66 12.78
C GLN A 108 -9.45 -15.69 11.59
N VAL A 109 -8.29 -15.07 11.37
CA VAL A 109 -8.10 -14.12 10.26
C VAL A 109 -8.15 -14.82 8.92
N ARG A 110 -7.49 -15.97 8.76
CA ARG A 110 -7.49 -16.75 7.52
C ARG A 110 -8.92 -17.02 7.05
N ALA A 111 -9.80 -17.46 7.96
CA ALA A 111 -11.22 -17.72 7.66
C ALA A 111 -12.01 -16.48 7.21
N THR A 112 -11.53 -15.27 7.48
CA THR A 112 -12.16 -14.02 7.01
C THR A 112 -11.58 -13.47 5.70
N MET A 113 -10.44 -14.02 5.24
CA MET A 113 -9.70 -13.54 4.06
C MET A 113 -9.90 -14.41 2.82
N GLU A 114 -10.16 -15.70 3.02
CA GLU A 114 -10.69 -16.65 2.02
C GLU A 114 -12.07 -16.19 1.51
#